data_AF-A0A6T7HXN4-F1
#
_entry.id   AF-A0A6T7HXN4-F1
#
_cell.length_a   1.000
_cell.length_b   1.000
_cell.length_c   1.000
_cell.angle_alpha   90.00
_cell.angle_beta   90.00
_cell.angle_gamma   90.00
#
_symmetry.space_group_name_H-M   'P 1'
#
loop_
_entity.id
_entity.type
_entity.pdbx_description
1 polymer ?
#
loop_
_entity_poly.entity_id
_entity_poly.type
_entity_poly.pdbx_seq_one_letter_code
_entity_poly.pdbx_strand_id
1 'polypeptide(L)'
;VNLAEAHLVELLASLRERRIELPALRCEIEAAGLAGRLQSFDPDAAVSKQWGRPNGFEGLVLESPRGVPILIARQSFKDALMRRVGRGNDLWFQVREGRGSRVLLRTSMVPSLSRSSRECMEMAADYAAFFSDWRHSAEEGVNVMFTDSRNVAKRGTRVGQMKDGKRLGVIWSSPQRVADMAREAQEAQGWIQRDC
;
A
#
# COMPACT_ATOMS: atom_id res chain seq x y z
N VAL A 1 19.09 7.54 -20.75
CA VAL A 1 18.54 6.26 -20.27
C VAL A 1 19.50 5.18 -20.71
N ASN A 2 19.96 4.33 -19.79
CA ASN A 2 20.94 3.30 -20.10
C ASN A 2 20.33 2.30 -21.09
N LEU A 3 21.08 1.86 -22.11
CA LEU A 3 20.58 0.97 -23.15
C LEU A 3 20.05 -0.36 -22.55
N ALA A 4 20.68 -0.79 -21.45
CA ALA A 4 20.25 -1.95 -20.67
C ALA A 4 18.91 -1.71 -19.93
N GLU A 5 18.65 -0.50 -19.44
CA GLU A 5 17.38 -0.16 -18.77
C GLU A 5 16.21 -0.17 -19.76
N ALA A 6 16.40 0.43 -20.94
CA ALA A 6 15.38 0.45 -21.98
C ALA A 6 15.01 -0.98 -22.42
N HIS A 7 16.01 -1.85 -22.59
CA HIS A 7 15.80 -3.25 -22.96
C HIS A 7 15.10 -4.07 -21.87
N LEU A 8 15.44 -3.83 -20.59
CA LEU A 8 14.75 -4.44 -19.45
C LEU A 8 13.27 -4.05 -19.37
N VAL A 9 12.94 -2.79 -19.68
CA VAL A 9 11.55 -2.30 -19.71
C VAL A 9 10.75 -3.01 -20.81
N GLU A 10 11.35 -3.20 -21.99
CA GLU A 10 10.72 -3.88 -23.12
C GLU A 10 10.46 -5.38 -22.84
N LEU A 11 11.41 -6.06 -22.20
CA LEU A 11 11.26 -7.43 -21.74
C LEU A 11 10.13 -7.58 -20.71
N LEU A 12 10.05 -6.63 -19.75
CA LEU A 12 8.98 -6.58 -18.75
C LEU A 12 7.60 -6.38 -19.39
N ALA A 13 7.50 -5.50 -20.38
CA ALA A 13 6.25 -5.28 -21.12
C ALA A 13 5.81 -6.55 -21.85
N SER A 14 6.74 -7.20 -22.55
CA SER A 14 6.49 -8.45 -23.29
C SER A 14 6.05 -9.61 -22.39
N LEU A 15 6.62 -9.69 -21.19
CA LEU A 15 6.20 -10.63 -20.14
C LEU A 15 4.77 -10.38 -19.66
N ARG A 16 4.42 -9.12 -19.39
CA ARG A 16 3.07 -8.74 -18.93
C ARG A 16 1.99 -9.10 -19.95
N GLU A 17 2.32 -8.95 -21.23
CA GLU A 17 1.46 -9.30 -22.35
C GLU A 17 1.50 -10.80 -22.70
N ARG A 18 2.26 -11.61 -21.95
CA ARG A 18 2.53 -13.05 -22.22
C ARG A 18 3.03 -13.33 -23.64
N ARG A 19 3.72 -12.37 -24.26
CA ARG A 19 4.30 -12.51 -25.60
C ARG A 19 5.59 -13.31 -25.63
N ILE A 20 6.21 -13.53 -24.46
CA ILE A 20 7.47 -14.25 -24.31
C ILE A 20 7.30 -15.41 -23.33
N GLU A 21 7.78 -16.59 -23.73
CA GLU A 21 7.85 -17.79 -22.89
C GLU A 21 9.03 -17.70 -21.90
N LEU A 22 8.86 -18.19 -20.67
CA LEU A 22 9.86 -18.09 -19.59
C LEU A 22 11.26 -18.61 -19.98
N PRO A 23 11.42 -19.73 -20.74
CA PRO A 23 12.74 -20.18 -21.18
C PRO A 23 13.42 -19.21 -22.15
N ALA A 24 12.66 -18.56 -23.04
CA ALA A 24 13.19 -17.60 -24.00
C ALA A 24 13.68 -16.34 -23.28
N LEU A 25 12.89 -15.83 -22.33
CA LEU A 25 13.28 -14.71 -21.48
C LEU A 25 14.56 -15.01 -20.70
N ARG A 26 14.70 -16.23 -20.16
CA ARG A 26 15.89 -16.61 -19.42
C ARG A 26 17.13 -16.57 -20.30
N CYS A 27 17.03 -17.04 -21.54
CA CYS A 27 18.11 -16.96 -22.53
C CYS A 27 18.51 -15.50 -22.82
N GLU A 28 17.53 -14.60 -22.96
CA GLU A 28 17.79 -13.17 -23.21
C GLU A 28 18.46 -12.47 -22.01
N ILE A 29 18.00 -12.78 -20.78
CA ILE A 29 18.63 -12.27 -19.55
C ILE A 29 20.07 -12.80 -19.39
N GLU A 30 20.31 -14.05 -19.77
CA GLU A 30 21.64 -14.65 -19.78
C GLU A 30 22.55 -13.97 -20.83
N ALA A 31 22.04 -13.72 -22.04
CA ALA A 31 22.75 -13.00 -23.10
C ALA A 31 23.10 -11.55 -22.70
N ALA A 32 22.25 -10.91 -21.89
CA ALA A 32 22.50 -9.60 -21.31
C ALA A 32 23.54 -9.60 -20.16
N GLY A 33 24.13 -10.76 -19.83
CA GLY A 33 25.12 -10.89 -18.75
C GLY A 33 24.54 -10.76 -17.34
N LEU A 34 23.22 -10.85 -17.19
CA LEU A 34 22.52 -10.65 -15.92
C LEU A 34 22.30 -11.96 -15.14
N ALA A 35 22.75 -13.10 -15.66
CA ALA A 35 22.56 -14.42 -15.07
C ALA A 35 23.00 -14.50 -13.59
N GLY A 36 24.18 -13.98 -13.27
CA GLY A 36 24.70 -13.98 -11.88
C GLY A 36 23.93 -13.06 -10.94
N ARG A 37 23.38 -11.95 -11.45
CA ARG A 37 22.49 -11.07 -10.69
C ARG A 37 21.14 -11.73 -10.46
N LEU A 38 20.60 -12.45 -11.45
CA LEU A 38 19.34 -13.18 -11.32
C LEU A 38 19.42 -14.30 -10.26
N GLN A 39 20.54 -15.04 -10.23
CA GLN A 39 20.77 -16.09 -9.24
C GLN A 39 20.89 -15.57 -7.80
N SER A 40 21.42 -14.35 -7.64
CA SER A 40 21.56 -13.69 -6.33
C SER A 40 20.39 -12.75 -5.99
N PHE A 41 19.45 -12.57 -6.92
CA PHE A 41 18.29 -11.72 -6.71
C PHE A 41 17.27 -12.44 -5.84
N ASP A 42 17.21 -12.03 -4.58
CA ASP A 42 16.19 -12.44 -3.65
C ASP A 42 15.02 -11.44 -3.72
N PRO A 43 13.90 -11.80 -4.38
CA PRO A 43 12.74 -10.92 -4.49
C PRO A 43 12.15 -10.60 -3.11
N ASP A 44 12.22 -11.53 -2.16
CA ASP A 44 11.70 -11.34 -0.81
C ASP A 44 12.57 -10.35 -0.01
N ALA A 45 13.89 -10.39 -0.21
CA ALA A 45 14.80 -9.40 0.37
C ALA A 45 14.65 -8.01 -0.26
N ALA A 46 14.42 -7.93 -1.58
CA ALA A 46 14.19 -6.65 -2.26
C ALA A 46 12.89 -6.00 -1.78
N VAL A 47 11.83 -6.79 -1.63
CA VAL A 47 10.54 -6.39 -1.10
C VAL A 47 10.62 -6.03 0.39
N SER A 48 11.41 -6.75 1.18
CA SER A 48 11.62 -6.48 2.62
C SER A 48 12.43 -5.20 2.88
N LYS A 49 13.25 -4.75 1.92
CA LYS A 49 14.02 -3.50 2.02
C LYS A 49 13.23 -2.24 1.67
N GLN A 50 11.96 -2.37 1.29
CA GLN A 50 11.13 -1.23 0.97
C GLN A 50 10.98 -0.29 2.19
N TRP A 51 11.23 1.00 1.98
CA TRP A 51 11.14 2.01 3.04
C TRP A 51 9.76 1.98 3.71
N GLY A 52 9.76 1.91 5.04
CA GLY A 52 8.52 1.88 5.82
C GLY A 52 7.82 0.53 5.94
N ARG A 53 8.25 -0.52 5.20
CA ARG A 53 7.68 -1.87 5.30
C ARG A 53 8.15 -2.56 6.58
N PRO A 54 7.23 -3.01 7.45
CA PRO A 54 7.59 -3.82 8.61
C PRO A 54 7.91 -5.26 8.22
N ASN A 55 8.80 -5.92 8.96
CA ASN A 55 9.11 -7.33 8.77
C ASN A 55 7.84 -8.20 8.89
N GLY A 56 7.60 -9.04 7.88
CA GLY A 56 6.43 -9.92 7.80
C GLY A 56 5.11 -9.23 7.45
N PHE A 57 5.12 -7.95 7.09
CA PHE A 57 3.90 -7.26 6.66
C PHE A 57 3.50 -7.66 5.23
N GLU A 58 2.35 -8.31 5.10
CA GLU A 58 1.82 -8.83 3.82
C GLU A 58 0.91 -7.84 3.07
N GLY A 59 0.75 -6.63 3.61
CA GLY A 59 -0.04 -5.56 2.99
C GLY A 59 0.74 -4.73 1.98
N LEU A 60 0.07 -3.74 1.38
CA LEU A 60 0.73 -2.80 0.48
C LEU A 60 1.47 -1.73 1.28
N VAL A 61 2.62 -1.31 0.76
CA VAL A 61 3.38 -0.18 1.29
C VAL A 61 3.53 0.84 0.18
N LEU A 62 3.03 2.04 0.42
CA LEU A 62 3.03 3.15 -0.51
C LEU A 62 3.72 4.36 0.13
N GLU A 63 4.16 5.29 -0.69
CA GLU A 63 4.72 6.55 -0.20
C GLU A 63 3.72 7.68 -0.43
N SER A 64 3.55 8.53 0.58
CA SER A 64 2.79 9.77 0.45
C SER A 64 3.56 10.80 -0.41
N PRO A 65 2.94 11.91 -0.83
CA PRO A 65 3.61 12.97 -1.59
C PRO A 65 4.81 13.60 -0.86
N ARG A 66 4.92 13.36 0.46
CA ARG A 66 5.99 13.85 1.33
C ARG A 66 6.97 12.74 1.75
N GLY A 67 6.92 11.56 1.13
CA GLY A 67 7.76 10.41 1.45
C GLY A 67 7.40 9.73 2.78
N VAL A 68 6.18 9.93 3.30
CA VAL A 68 5.72 9.24 4.51
C VAL A 68 5.14 7.89 4.12
N PRO A 69 5.58 6.78 4.75
CA PRO A 69 5.03 5.47 4.43
C PRO A 69 3.55 5.34 4.80
N ILE A 70 2.77 4.82 3.86
CA ILE A 70 1.36 4.45 3.98
C ILE A 70 1.28 2.92 3.91
N LEU A 71 0.86 2.30 5.01
CA LEU A 71 0.62 0.86 5.06
C LEU A 71 -0.87 0.58 4.84
N ILE A 72 -1.17 -0.40 3.98
CA ILE A 72 -2.54 -0.81 3.66
C ILE A 72 -2.69 -2.29 3.99
N ALA A 73 -3.60 -2.61 4.89
CA ALA A 73 -3.79 -3.97 5.37
C ALA A 73 -4.40 -4.82 4.26
N ARG A 74 -3.89 -6.04 4.08
CA ARG A 74 -4.48 -7.01 3.15
C ARG A 74 -5.89 -7.44 3.58
N GLN A 75 -6.04 -7.67 4.88
CA GLN A 75 -7.32 -8.02 5.48
C GLN A 75 -7.70 -6.95 6.49
N SER A 76 -8.86 -6.35 6.25
CA SER A 76 -9.55 -5.42 7.13
C SER A 76 -9.34 -5.75 8.63
N PHE A 77 -9.96 -6.80 9.17
CA PHE A 77 -10.00 -6.98 10.63
C PHE A 77 -8.86 -7.85 11.20
N LYS A 78 -8.17 -8.61 10.34
CA LYS A 78 -7.27 -9.69 10.76
C LYS A 78 -5.80 -9.30 10.80
N ASP A 79 -5.43 -8.12 10.29
CA ASP A 79 -4.04 -7.68 10.30
C ASP A 79 -3.57 -7.32 11.72
N ALA A 80 -2.84 -8.25 12.34
CA ALA A 80 -2.24 -8.09 13.65
C ALA A 80 -0.93 -7.31 13.61
N LEU A 81 -0.28 -7.20 12.46
CA LEU A 81 1.00 -6.50 12.33
C LEU A 81 0.78 -5.00 12.25
N MET A 82 -0.17 -4.53 11.44
CA MET A 82 -0.44 -3.10 11.31
C MET A 82 -0.70 -2.42 12.67
N ARG A 83 -1.45 -3.09 13.56
CA ARG A 83 -1.75 -2.60 14.92
C ARG A 83 -0.55 -2.60 15.87
N ARG A 84 0.41 -3.51 15.64
CA ARG A 84 1.64 -3.61 16.43
C ARG A 84 2.67 -2.59 15.96
N VAL A 85 2.69 -2.32 14.66
CA VAL A 85 3.61 -1.40 14.01
C VAL A 85 3.24 0.06 14.24
N GLY A 86 1.94 0.38 14.28
CA GLY A 86 1.46 1.74 14.54
C GLY A 86 1.92 2.26 15.91
N ARG A 87 2.57 3.42 15.91
CA ARG A 87 3.10 4.09 17.09
C ARG A 87 2.39 5.42 17.32
N GLY A 88 2.05 5.71 18.58
CA GLY A 88 1.70 7.05 19.09
C GLY A 88 0.86 7.94 18.15
N ASN A 89 1.56 8.75 17.36
CA ASN A 89 1.03 9.80 16.46
C ASN A 89 0.75 9.32 15.02
N ASP A 90 1.02 8.05 14.70
CA ASP A 90 0.68 7.47 13.39
C ASP A 90 -0.83 7.54 13.20
N LEU A 91 -1.27 7.97 12.03
CA LEU A 91 -2.68 8.17 11.74
C LEU A 91 -3.29 6.91 11.13
N TRP A 92 -4.37 6.46 11.73
CA TRP A 92 -5.16 5.31 11.31
C TRP A 92 -6.41 5.77 10.58
N PHE A 93 -6.68 5.20 9.42
CA PHE A 93 -7.81 5.53 8.56
C PHE A 93 -8.73 4.32 8.37
N GLN A 94 -10.03 4.58 8.37
CA GLN A 94 -11.06 3.58 8.14
C GLN A 94 -12.29 4.24 7.52
N VAL A 95 -12.88 3.62 6.50
CA VAL A 95 -14.20 4.04 5.98
C VAL A 95 -15.25 4.03 7.11
N ARG A 96 -16.09 5.06 7.13
CA ARG A 96 -17.14 5.21 8.16
C ARG A 96 -18.20 4.13 8.03
N GLU A 97 -18.56 3.80 6.80
CA GLU A 97 -19.63 2.87 6.44
C GLU A 97 -19.07 1.77 5.53
N GLY A 98 -19.58 0.55 5.67
CA GLY A 98 -19.15 -0.60 4.86
C GLY A 98 -17.88 -1.30 5.36
N ARG A 99 -17.33 -2.19 4.51
CA ARG A 99 -16.07 -2.89 4.78
C ARG A 99 -14.97 -2.30 3.91
N GLY A 100 -13.77 -2.24 4.47
CA GLY A 100 -12.59 -1.76 3.75
C GLY A 100 -11.31 -2.06 4.48
N SER A 101 -10.21 -2.04 3.75
CA SER A 101 -8.87 -2.15 4.31
C SER A 101 -8.62 -1.01 5.28
N ARG A 102 -7.75 -1.25 6.27
CA ARG A 102 -7.26 -0.15 7.09
C ARG A 102 -5.99 0.38 6.49
N VAL A 103 -5.83 1.68 6.65
CA VAL A 103 -4.67 2.39 6.18
C VAL A 103 -4.01 3.06 7.38
N LEU A 104 -2.69 2.94 7.46
CA LEU A 104 -1.86 3.52 8.51
C LEU A 104 -0.81 4.42 7.88
N LEU A 105 -0.91 5.72 8.14
CA LEU A 105 0.11 6.70 7.77
C LEU A 105 1.14 6.80 8.90
N ARG A 106 2.39 6.40 8.60
CA ARG A 106 3.46 6.27 9.60
C ARG A 106 4.21 7.58 9.84
N THR A 107 3.49 8.58 10.34
CA THR A 107 4.02 9.92 10.67
C THR A 107 5.21 9.86 11.63
N SER A 108 5.26 8.86 12.51
CA SER A 108 6.38 8.64 13.44
C SER A 108 7.71 8.36 12.76
N MET A 109 7.71 7.95 11.48
CA MET A 109 8.94 7.72 10.71
C MET A 109 9.53 9.00 10.12
N VAL A 110 8.75 10.07 10.05
CA VAL A 110 9.20 11.37 9.52
C VAL A 110 8.88 12.45 10.56
N PRO A 111 9.73 12.61 11.60
CA PRO A 111 9.45 13.52 12.71
C PRO A 111 9.24 14.99 12.30
N SER A 112 9.85 15.40 11.20
CA SER A 112 9.66 16.73 10.60
C SER A 112 8.21 16.98 10.14
N LEU A 113 7.41 15.93 9.97
CA LEU A 113 5.99 15.95 9.63
C LEU A 113 5.10 15.57 10.82
N SER A 114 5.53 15.91 12.04
CA SER A 114 4.81 15.64 13.30
C SER A 114 3.32 16.02 13.29
N ARG A 115 2.94 16.99 12.46
CA ARG A 115 1.58 17.19 11.97
C ARG A 115 1.55 16.77 10.50
N SER A 116 0.90 15.65 10.19
CA SER A 116 0.74 15.18 8.81
C SER A 116 0.28 16.32 7.90
N SER A 117 0.94 16.50 6.75
CA SER A 117 0.44 17.43 5.76
C SER A 117 -0.93 16.95 5.25
N ARG A 118 -1.81 17.89 4.97
CA ARG A 118 -3.18 17.62 4.54
C ARG A 118 -3.22 16.69 3.32
N GLU A 119 -2.33 16.90 2.36
CA GLU A 119 -2.20 16.07 1.15
C GLU A 119 -1.89 14.59 1.47
N CYS A 120 -1.10 14.30 2.51
CA CYS A 120 -0.78 12.94 2.92
C CYS A 120 -1.99 12.25 3.56
N MET A 121 -2.78 13.02 4.32
CA MET A 121 -4.00 12.53 4.95
C MET A 121 -5.09 12.27 3.91
N GLU A 122 -5.24 13.16 2.93
CA GLU A 122 -6.19 13.01 1.83
C GLU A 122 -5.83 11.80 0.97
N MET A 123 -4.55 11.64 0.59
CA MET A 123 -4.10 10.46 -0.16
C MET A 123 -4.31 9.16 0.64
N ALA A 124 -4.00 9.14 1.94
CA ALA A 124 -4.24 7.96 2.79
C ALA A 124 -5.74 7.64 2.92
N ALA A 125 -6.60 8.66 2.96
CA ALA A 125 -8.04 8.49 2.96
C ALA A 125 -8.56 7.94 1.63
N ASP A 126 -8.05 8.44 0.50
CA ASP A 126 -8.38 7.95 -0.84
C ASP A 126 -8.01 6.47 -0.99
N TYR A 127 -6.85 6.04 -0.48
CA TYR A 127 -6.51 4.62 -0.44
C TYR A 127 -7.48 3.81 0.43
N ALA A 128 -7.90 4.34 1.59
CA ALA A 128 -8.86 3.64 2.45
C ALA A 128 -10.21 3.44 1.74
N ALA A 129 -10.65 4.42 0.95
CA ALA A 129 -11.85 4.31 0.12
C ALA A 129 -11.66 3.37 -1.07
N PHE A 130 -10.51 3.42 -1.74
CA PHE A 130 -10.22 2.57 -2.90
C PHE A 130 -10.21 1.08 -2.53
N PHE A 131 -9.63 0.74 -1.37
CA PHE A 131 -9.63 -0.62 -0.85
C PHE A 131 -10.86 -0.93 0.02
N SER A 132 -12.00 -0.30 -0.28
CA SER A 132 -13.29 -0.57 0.36
C SER A 132 -14.35 -1.00 -0.66
N ASP A 133 -15.51 -1.42 -0.17
CA ASP A 133 -16.67 -1.74 -1.00
C ASP A 133 -17.13 -0.53 -1.84
N TRP A 134 -16.75 0.70 -1.45
CA TRP A 134 -17.12 1.96 -2.11
C TRP A 134 -16.15 2.40 -3.20
N ARG A 135 -15.30 1.50 -3.72
CA ARG A 135 -14.28 1.83 -4.74
C ARG A 135 -14.84 2.50 -6.00
N HIS A 136 -16.12 2.25 -6.31
CA HIS A 136 -16.81 2.76 -7.49
C HIS A 136 -17.64 4.03 -7.22
N SER A 137 -17.69 4.53 -5.98
CA SER A 137 -18.50 5.69 -5.59
C SER A 137 -17.85 7.02 -5.98
N ALA A 138 -17.69 7.23 -7.28
CA ALA A 138 -17.01 8.40 -7.84
C ALA A 138 -17.70 9.73 -7.54
N GLU A 139 -19.03 9.73 -7.52
CA GLU A 139 -19.84 10.96 -7.48
C GLU A 139 -20.15 11.44 -6.07
N GLU A 140 -20.38 10.51 -5.14
CA GLU A 140 -20.81 10.84 -3.77
C GLU A 140 -19.65 10.92 -2.78
N GLY A 141 -18.40 10.65 -3.18
CA GLY A 141 -17.26 10.55 -2.27
C GLY A 141 -17.45 9.54 -1.14
N VAL A 142 -16.39 9.28 -0.39
CA VAL A 142 -16.42 8.30 0.70
C VAL A 142 -15.97 8.96 2.00
N ASN A 143 -16.79 8.86 3.04
CA ASN A 143 -16.47 9.34 4.37
C ASN A 143 -15.44 8.43 5.03
N VAL A 144 -14.21 8.91 5.17
CA VAL A 144 -13.14 8.18 5.85
C VAL A 144 -12.83 8.84 7.18
N MET A 145 -13.04 8.09 8.25
CA MET A 145 -12.65 8.50 9.59
C MET A 145 -11.14 8.35 9.75
N PHE A 146 -10.54 9.20 10.60
CA PHE A 146 -9.16 9.02 11.03
C PHE A 146 -8.98 9.26 12.54
N THR A 147 -7.96 8.63 13.12
CA THR A 147 -7.56 8.83 14.53
C THR A 147 -6.08 8.49 14.73
N ASP A 148 -5.54 8.79 15.91
CA ASP A 148 -4.23 8.28 16.31
C ASP A 148 -4.27 6.75 16.51
N SER A 149 -3.23 6.06 16.07
CA SER A 149 -3.07 4.60 16.22
C SER A 149 -3.23 4.12 17.67
N ARG A 150 -2.93 4.97 18.67
CA ARG A 150 -3.13 4.68 20.10
C ARG A 150 -4.60 4.48 20.49
N ASN A 151 -5.54 5.08 19.74
CA ASN A 151 -6.97 5.04 20.02
C ASN A 151 -7.68 3.80 19.46
N VAL A 152 -6.99 3.06 18.59
CA VAL A 152 -7.49 1.84 17.94
C VAL A 152 -7.50 0.68 18.93
N ALA A 153 -8.56 -0.13 18.89
CA ALA A 153 -8.69 -1.26 19.80
C ALA A 153 -7.63 -2.33 19.55
N LYS A 154 -6.77 -2.58 20.54
CA LYS A 154 -5.69 -3.58 20.48
C LYS A 154 -6.12 -4.98 20.94
N ARG A 155 -7.18 -5.09 21.75
CA ARG A 155 -7.71 -6.34 22.34
C ARG A 155 -9.24 -6.36 22.33
N GLY A 156 -9.83 -7.55 22.40
CA GLY A 156 -11.28 -7.78 22.46
C GLY A 156 -11.96 -8.07 21.10
N THR A 157 -13.29 -8.05 21.08
CA THR A 157 -14.11 -8.42 19.91
C THR A 157 -14.07 -7.39 18.76
N ARG A 158 -13.69 -6.14 19.06
CA ARG A 158 -13.56 -5.05 18.07
C ARG A 158 -12.11 -4.74 17.71
N VAL A 159 -11.24 -5.72 17.84
CA VAL A 159 -9.81 -5.59 17.51
C VAL A 159 -9.62 -5.03 16.10
N GLY A 160 -8.77 -4.01 15.97
CA GLY A 160 -8.47 -3.37 14.69
C GLY A 160 -9.60 -2.55 14.11
N GLN A 161 -10.57 -2.16 14.93
CA GLN A 161 -11.60 -1.19 14.56
C GLN A 161 -11.39 0.13 15.30
N MET A 162 -11.65 1.22 14.61
CA MET A 162 -11.84 2.54 15.22
C MET A 162 -13.32 2.72 15.56
N LYS A 163 -13.59 3.15 16.80
CA LYS A 163 -14.94 3.55 17.21
C LYS A 163 -15.21 4.98 16.73
N ASP A 164 -16.45 5.24 16.33
CA ASP A 164 -16.89 6.56 15.87
C ASP A 164 -16.56 7.68 16.88
N GLY A 165 -16.86 7.47 18.16
CA GLY A 165 -16.53 8.44 19.23
C GLY A 165 -15.04 8.59 19.57
N LYS A 166 -14.14 7.85 18.92
CA LYS A 166 -12.68 7.99 19.05
C LYS A 166 -12.02 8.57 17.78
N ARG A 167 -12.81 8.95 16.77
CA ARG A 167 -12.28 9.62 15.58
C ARG A 167 -11.81 11.03 15.95
N LEU A 168 -10.71 11.47 15.35
CA LEU A 168 -10.28 12.86 15.39
C LEU A 168 -11.02 13.71 14.34
N GLY A 169 -11.40 13.09 13.22
CA GLY A 169 -12.15 13.75 12.18
C GLY A 169 -12.60 12.79 11.08
N VAL A 170 -13.24 13.36 10.06
CA VAL A 170 -13.68 12.68 8.84
C VAL A 170 -13.13 13.44 7.65
N ILE A 171 -12.64 12.72 6.65
CA ILE A 171 -12.16 13.24 5.37
C ILE A 171 -13.09 12.72 4.28
N TRP A 172 -13.44 13.62 3.36
CA TRP A 172 -14.14 13.28 2.13
C TRP A 172 -13.14 12.81 1.08
N SER A 173 -13.08 11.50 0.90
CA SER A 173 -12.15 10.85 -0.03
C SER A 173 -12.77 10.59 -1.41
N SER A 174 -11.93 10.50 -2.42
CA SER A 174 -12.31 10.09 -3.78
C SER A 174 -11.36 8.97 -4.22
N PRO A 175 -11.82 7.72 -4.29
CA PRO A 175 -10.97 6.58 -4.62
C PRO A 175 -10.36 6.67 -6.04
N GLN A 176 -10.99 7.42 -6.95
CA GLN A 176 -10.52 7.60 -8.32
C GLN A 176 -9.19 8.35 -8.39
N ARG A 177 -8.92 9.25 -7.43
CA ARG A 177 -7.66 10.03 -7.39
C ARG A 177 -6.41 9.16 -7.22
N VAL A 178 -6.57 7.97 -6.64
CA VAL A 178 -5.47 7.04 -6.38
C VAL A 178 -5.60 5.73 -7.14
N ALA A 179 -6.58 5.59 -8.03
CA ALA A 179 -6.89 4.32 -8.66
C ALA A 179 -5.72 3.75 -9.48
N ASP A 180 -5.06 4.59 -10.27
CA ASP A 180 -3.94 4.16 -11.11
C ASP A 180 -2.71 3.81 -10.26
N MET A 181 -2.33 4.69 -9.33
CA MET A 181 -1.24 4.42 -8.38
C MET A 181 -1.48 3.17 -7.53
N ALA A 182 -2.73 2.96 -7.11
CA ALA A 182 -3.11 1.77 -6.36
C ALA A 182 -2.92 0.51 -7.22
N ARG A 183 -3.44 0.48 -8.45
CA ARG A 183 -3.30 -0.67 -9.37
C ARG A 183 -1.84 -0.96 -9.70
N GLU A 184 -1.05 0.06 -10.01
CA GLU A 184 0.38 -0.09 -10.28
C GLU A 184 1.11 -0.70 -9.07
N ALA A 185 0.79 -0.26 -7.85
CA ALA A 185 1.38 -0.81 -6.66
C ALA A 185 0.90 -2.22 -6.34
N GLN A 186 -0.36 -2.55 -6.65
CA GLN A 186 -0.87 -3.92 -6.56
C GLN A 186 -0.07 -4.85 -7.46
N GLU A 187 0.18 -4.44 -8.71
CA GLU A 187 0.97 -5.21 -9.66
C GLU A 187 2.44 -5.31 -9.22
N ALA A 188 3.06 -4.19 -8.86
CA ALA A 188 4.48 -4.13 -8.50
C ALA A 188 4.80 -4.95 -7.24
N GLN A 189 3.87 -5.01 -6.28
CA GLN A 189 4.05 -5.76 -5.03
C GLN A 189 3.39 -7.15 -5.05
N GLY A 190 2.91 -7.61 -6.21
CA GLY A 190 2.26 -8.92 -6.36
C GLY A 190 0.98 -9.09 -5.54
N TRP A 191 0.31 -7.98 -5.21
CA TRP A 191 -0.92 -7.96 -4.43
C TRP A 191 -2.13 -8.18 -5.34
N ILE A 192 -2.40 -9.45 -5.65
CA ILE A 192 -3.62 -9.83 -6.34
C ILE A 192 -4.78 -9.79 -5.34
N GLN A 193 -5.66 -8.81 -5.51
CA GLN A 193 -6.94 -8.76 -4.82
C GLN A 193 -7.81 -9.86 -5.46
N ARG A 194 -7.94 -10.99 -4.77
CA ARG A 194 -8.94 -11.98 -5.17
C ARG A 194 -10.29 -11.34 -4.87
N ASP A 195 -10.95 -10.83 -5.89
CA ASP A 195 -12.37 -10.50 -5.82
C ASP A 195 -13.08 -11.80 -5.39
N CYS A 196 -13.67 -11.80 -4.19
CA CYS A 196 -14.50 -12.88 -3.71
C CYS A 196 -15.94 -12.66 -4.17
#